data_AF-A0A158PHZ8-F1
#
_entry.id   AF-A0A158PHZ8-F1
#
_cell.length_a   1.000
_cell.length_b   1.000
_cell.length_c   1.000
_cell.angle_alpha   90.00
_cell.angle_beta   90.00
_cell.angle_gamma   90.00
#
_symmetry.space_group_name_H-M   'P 1'
#
loop_
_entity.id
_entity.type
_entity.pdbx_description
1 polymer ?
#
loop_
_entity_poly.entity_id
_entity_poly.type
_entity_poly.pdbx_seq_one_letter_code
_entity_poly.pdbx_strand_id
1 'polypeptide(L)'
;MNVVWFRDSPVFLLRSGNETLSHQSLVAYCGPDAGRYEMERVMDEVKTYNTNIDIVWDRTARRALMLSVTLNVVVSFSGILAVSFFGTFLLQSIGFTEHSAPLANCLSGLSGTLGATVSTFAIDRIGRRALVLGSLLLLAGVNTLMMILVYCFDATKQSWIGWCFLLLFIAFLFLFSHLPETKGRTTTEITAMLNGNTLK
;
A
#
# COMPACT_ATOMS: atom_id res chain seq x y z
N MET A 1 -18.64 3.84 -17.59
CA MET A 1 -17.68 4.11 -18.69
C MET A 1 -17.22 2.73 -19.15
N ASN A 2 -17.83 2.18 -20.20
CA ASN A 2 -17.66 0.75 -20.54
C ASN A 2 -16.29 0.50 -21.16
N VAL A 3 -15.36 -0.01 -20.35
CA VAL A 3 -14.17 -0.70 -20.83
C VAL A 3 -14.66 -2.09 -21.27
N VAL A 4 -14.40 -2.51 -22.51
CA VAL A 4 -15.04 -3.66 -23.20
C VAL A 4 -15.15 -4.96 -22.38
N TRP A 5 -14.27 -5.17 -21.40
CA TRP A 5 -14.23 -6.37 -20.57
C TRP A 5 -14.85 -6.20 -19.17
N PHE A 6 -14.91 -4.98 -18.62
CA PHE A 6 -15.35 -4.73 -17.25
C PHE A 6 -16.74 -4.12 -17.24
N ARG A 7 -17.63 -4.67 -16.40
CA ARG A 7 -18.91 -4.04 -16.09
C ARG A 7 -18.73 -2.91 -15.08
N ASP A 8 -19.52 -1.86 -15.21
CA ASP A 8 -19.53 -0.75 -14.25
C ASP A 8 -19.80 -1.24 -12.83
N SER A 9 -19.20 -0.54 -11.84
CA SER A 9 -19.31 -0.91 -10.42
C SER A 9 -20.77 -0.96 -9.96
N PRO A 10 -21.21 -2.05 -9.30
CA PRO A 10 -22.60 -2.19 -8.84
C PRO A 10 -23.05 -1.07 -7.88
N VAL A 11 -22.14 -0.61 -7.01
CA VAL A 11 -22.39 0.50 -6.08
C VAL A 11 -22.70 1.80 -6.83
N PHE A 12 -21.98 2.05 -7.92
CA PHE A 12 -22.19 3.23 -8.76
C PHE A 12 -23.53 3.16 -9.51
N LEU A 13 -23.88 1.98 -10.02
CA LEU A 13 -25.14 1.76 -10.74
C LEU A 13 -26.37 1.90 -9.82
N LEU A 14 -26.28 1.42 -8.57
CA LEU A 14 -27.30 1.64 -7.55
C LEU A 14 -27.48 3.11 -7.21
N ARG A 15 -26.38 3.86 -7.03
CA ARG A 15 -26.44 5.31 -6.77
C ARG A 15 -27.03 6.10 -7.95
N SER A 16 -26.85 5.59 -9.17
CA SER A 16 -27.42 6.17 -10.39
C SER A 16 -28.89 5.81 -10.61
N GLY A 17 -29.49 4.99 -9.74
CA GLY A 17 -30.89 4.54 -9.83
C GLY A 17 -31.13 3.36 -10.78
N ASN A 18 -30.07 2.76 -11.35
CA ASN A 18 -30.18 1.66 -12.32
C ASN A 18 -29.99 0.30 -11.62
N GLU A 19 -31.00 -0.15 -10.88
CA GLU A 19 -30.96 -1.40 -10.11
C GLU A 19 -30.79 -2.66 -10.98
N THR A 20 -31.40 -2.68 -12.16
CA THR A 20 -31.33 -3.83 -13.09
C THR A 20 -29.92 -4.06 -13.62
N LEU A 21 -29.22 -2.99 -14.00
CA LEU A 21 -27.83 -3.05 -14.43
C LEU A 21 -26.90 -3.40 -13.27
N SER A 22 -27.17 -2.89 -12.06
CA SER A 22 -26.40 -3.27 -10.87
C SER A 22 -26.48 -4.77 -10.60
N HIS A 23 -27.70 -5.34 -10.62
CA HIS A 23 -27.89 -6.78 -10.43
C HIS A 23 -27.16 -7.59 -11.51
N GLN A 24 -27.19 -7.15 -12.77
CA GLN A 24 -26.42 -7.79 -13.84
C GLN A 24 -24.90 -7.73 -13.57
N SER A 25 -24.36 -6.58 -13.14
CA SER A 25 -22.96 -6.47 -12.76
C SER A 25 -22.61 -7.39 -11.59
N LEU A 26 -23.48 -7.49 -10.58
CA LEU A 26 -23.30 -8.38 -9.43
C LEU A 26 -23.25 -9.85 -9.83
N VAL A 27 -24.18 -10.29 -10.67
CA VAL A 27 -24.23 -11.67 -11.18
C VAL A 27 -22.96 -12.00 -11.98
N ALA A 28 -22.40 -11.03 -12.71
CA ALA A 28 -21.16 -11.23 -13.45
C ALA A 28 -19.94 -11.39 -12.54
N TYR A 29 -19.89 -10.68 -11.39
CA TYR A 29 -18.74 -10.72 -10.47
C TYR A 29 -18.84 -11.78 -9.37
N CYS A 30 -20.03 -12.00 -8.81
CA CYS A 30 -20.29 -12.90 -7.68
C CYS A 30 -20.90 -14.25 -8.09
N GLY A 31 -21.28 -14.39 -9.37
CA GLY A 31 -21.99 -15.56 -9.89
C GLY A 31 -23.52 -15.46 -9.76
N PRO A 32 -24.26 -16.29 -10.51
CA PRO A 32 -25.72 -16.23 -10.60
C PRO A 32 -26.45 -16.56 -9.30
N ASP A 33 -25.91 -17.44 -8.46
CA ASP A 33 -26.56 -17.89 -7.22
C ASP A 33 -26.47 -16.87 -6.08
N ALA A 34 -25.40 -16.06 -6.04
CA ALA A 34 -25.15 -15.07 -4.98
C ALA A 34 -25.69 -13.66 -5.31
N GLY A 35 -26.13 -13.41 -6.55
CA GLY A 35 -26.46 -12.07 -7.03
C GLY A 35 -27.57 -11.36 -6.24
N ARG A 36 -28.59 -12.08 -5.74
CA ARG A 36 -29.68 -11.47 -4.96
C ARG A 36 -29.28 -11.09 -3.54
N TYR A 37 -28.57 -11.99 -2.85
CA TYR A 37 -28.09 -11.74 -1.49
C TYR A 37 -27.08 -10.58 -1.46
N GLU A 38 -26.14 -10.59 -2.40
CA GLU A 38 -25.15 -9.53 -2.53
C GLU A 38 -25.80 -8.19 -2.91
N MET A 39 -26.88 -8.21 -3.72
CA MET A 39 -27.59 -6.98 -4.11
C MET A 39 -28.23 -6.32 -2.90
N GLU A 40 -28.84 -7.11 -2.03
CA GLU A 40 -29.44 -6.62 -0.79
C GLU A 40 -28.38 -6.07 0.17
N ARG A 41 -27.24 -6.76 0.31
CA ARG A 41 -26.09 -6.27 1.09
C ARG A 41 -25.57 -4.92 0.59
N VAL A 42 -25.36 -4.79 -0.72
CA VAL A 42 -24.85 -3.55 -1.31
C VAL A 42 -25.89 -2.42 -1.23
N MET A 43 -27.18 -2.74 -1.39
CA MET A 43 -28.25 -1.76 -1.27
C MET A 43 -28.37 -1.22 0.17
N ASP A 44 -28.21 -2.07 1.18
CA ASP A 44 -28.17 -1.66 2.59
C ASP A 44 -26.95 -0.77 2.90
N GLU A 45 -25.78 -1.13 2.34
CA GLU A 45 -24.56 -0.32 2.45
C GLU A 45 -24.73 1.06 1.80
N VAL A 46 -25.34 1.14 0.60
CA VAL A 46 -25.60 2.40 -0.10
C VAL A 46 -26.62 3.28 0.64
N LYS A 47 -27.67 2.68 1.22
CA LYS A 47 -28.66 3.41 2.05
C LYS A 47 -28.04 3.95 3.33
N THR A 48 -27.14 3.18 3.94
CA THR A 48 -26.38 3.59 5.13
C THR A 48 -25.40 4.72 4.79
N TYR A 49 -24.89 4.75 3.56
CA TYR A 49 -23.94 5.76 3.08
C TYR A 49 -24.63 7.08 2.69
N ASN A 50 -25.12 7.82 3.68
CA ASN A 50 -25.65 9.16 3.44
C ASN A 50 -24.51 10.12 3.08
N THR A 51 -24.59 10.75 1.90
CA THR A 51 -23.51 11.55 1.30
C THR A 51 -23.51 12.96 1.90
N ASN A 52 -23.29 13.06 3.20
CA ASN A 52 -23.11 14.33 3.88
C ASN A 52 -21.69 14.42 4.43
N ILE A 53 -21.15 15.64 4.38
CA ILE A 53 -19.94 16.17 5.03
C ILE A 53 -19.77 15.78 6.52
N ASP A 54 -20.74 15.09 7.11
CA ASP A 54 -20.72 14.49 8.44
C ASP A 54 -19.67 13.38 8.63
N ILE A 55 -19.06 12.85 7.57
CA ILE A 55 -17.92 11.93 7.68
C ILE A 55 -16.77 12.56 8.48
N VAL A 56 -16.60 13.88 8.40
CA VAL A 56 -15.59 14.62 9.19
C VAL A 56 -16.00 14.72 10.66
N TRP A 57 -17.30 14.73 10.94
CA TRP A 57 -17.88 14.84 12.28
C TRP A 57 -18.01 13.50 13.01
N ASP A 58 -18.13 12.40 12.29
CA ASP A 58 -18.15 11.06 12.87
C ASP A 58 -16.79 10.66 13.47
N ARG A 59 -16.81 10.23 14.74
CA ARG A 59 -15.62 9.89 15.53
C ARG A 59 -14.89 8.67 14.97
N THR A 60 -15.63 7.72 14.40
CA THR A 60 -15.06 6.48 13.84
C THR A 60 -14.40 6.76 12.50
N ALA A 61 -15.10 7.43 11.59
CA ALA A 61 -14.54 7.88 10.32
C ALA A 61 -13.31 8.79 10.51
N ARG A 62 -13.34 9.73 11.46
CA ARG A 62 -12.19 10.60 11.76
C ARG A 62 -10.96 9.82 12.22
N ARG A 63 -11.12 8.80 13.06
CA ARG A 63 -10.00 7.94 13.49
C ARG A 63 -9.41 7.17 12.31
N ALA A 64 -10.23 6.63 11.42
CA ALA A 64 -9.77 5.92 10.23
C ALA A 64 -9.07 6.85 9.23
N LEU A 65 -9.60 8.07 9.05
CA LEU A 65 -8.97 9.11 8.22
C LEU A 65 -7.63 9.56 8.81
N MET A 66 -7.57 9.89 10.11
CA MET A 66 -6.32 10.27 10.78
C MET A 66 -5.26 9.17 10.70
N LEU A 67 -5.65 7.90 10.86
CA LEU A 67 -4.72 6.78 10.70
C LEU A 67 -4.18 6.71 9.26
N SER A 68 -5.05 6.82 8.25
CA SER A 68 -4.67 6.76 6.84
C SER A 68 -3.76 7.92 6.44
N VAL A 69 -4.06 9.14 6.91
CA VAL A 69 -3.24 10.33 6.69
C VAL A 69 -1.89 10.18 7.38
N THR A 70 -1.87 9.78 8.66
CA THR A 70 -0.62 9.58 9.41
C THR A 70 0.27 8.53 8.75
N LEU A 71 -0.31 7.42 8.30
CA LEU A 71 0.42 6.39 7.57
C LEU A 71 1.01 6.93 6.26
N ASN A 72 0.24 7.68 5.46
CA ASN A 72 0.75 8.28 4.22
C ASN A 72 1.87 9.29 4.47
N VAL A 73 1.76 10.10 5.52
CA VAL A 73 2.81 11.03 5.92
C VAL A 73 4.08 10.27 6.31
N VAL A 74 3.96 9.24 7.14
CA VAL A 74 5.09 8.39 7.54
C VAL A 74 5.78 7.72 6.34
N VAL A 75 4.99 7.21 5.39
CA VAL A 75 5.50 6.64 4.14
C VAL A 75 6.20 7.70 3.30
N SER A 76 5.65 8.91 3.19
CA SER A 76 6.27 10.01 2.43
C SER A 76 7.60 10.45 3.03
N PHE A 77 7.66 10.52 4.37
CA PHE A 77 8.89 10.86 5.11
C PHE A 77 9.95 9.76 5.08
N SER A 78 9.61 8.54 4.66
CA SER A 78 10.60 7.46 4.50
C SER A 78 11.65 7.72 3.40
N GLY A 79 11.39 8.68 2.50
CA GLY A 79 12.28 9.00 1.39
C GLY A 79 12.06 8.14 0.14
N ILE A 80 11.05 7.26 0.12
CA ILE A 80 10.76 6.38 -1.02
C ILE A 80 10.55 7.14 -2.34
N LEU A 81 9.94 8.33 -2.29
CA LEU A 81 9.75 9.18 -3.47
C LEU A 81 11.09 9.70 -4.01
N ALA A 82 11.99 10.13 -3.13
CA ALA A 82 13.32 10.58 -3.53
C ALA A 82 14.14 9.42 -4.13
N VAL A 83 14.06 8.23 -3.53
CA VAL A 83 14.66 7.00 -4.04
C VAL A 83 14.12 6.65 -5.44
N SER A 84 12.81 6.76 -5.63
CA SER A 84 12.17 6.41 -6.91
C SER A 84 12.56 7.35 -8.05
N PHE A 85 12.73 8.65 -7.77
CA PHE A 85 13.09 9.64 -8.79
C PHE A 85 14.61 9.83 -8.96
N PHE A 86 15.39 9.73 -7.89
CA PHE A 86 16.82 10.04 -7.87
C PHE A 86 17.71 8.84 -7.58
N GLY A 87 17.18 7.60 -7.63
CA GLY A 87 17.94 6.38 -7.32
C GLY A 87 19.24 6.25 -8.12
N THR A 88 19.21 6.50 -9.43
CA THR A 88 20.43 6.46 -10.26
C THR A 88 21.47 7.50 -9.84
N PHE A 89 21.04 8.73 -9.53
CA PHE A 89 21.91 9.80 -9.07
C PHE A 89 22.51 9.50 -7.69
N LEU A 90 21.72 8.90 -6.79
CA LEU A 90 22.21 8.45 -5.48
C LEU A 90 23.30 7.38 -5.63
N LEU A 91 23.10 6.41 -6.53
CA LEU A 91 24.11 5.39 -6.82
C LEU A 91 25.38 5.98 -7.46
N GLN A 92 25.26 6.98 -8.33
CA GLN A 92 26.42 7.69 -8.86
C GLN A 92 27.19 8.45 -7.78
N SER A 93 26.48 9.08 -6.84
CA SER A 93 27.06 9.87 -5.75
C SER A 93 27.90 9.03 -4.78
N ILE A 94 27.63 7.72 -4.69
CA ILE A 94 28.38 6.76 -3.86
C ILE A 94 29.46 5.98 -4.65
N GLY A 95 29.82 6.45 -5.85
CA GLY A 95 30.95 5.93 -6.62
C GLY A 95 30.62 4.87 -7.67
N PHE A 96 29.34 4.64 -8.01
CA PHE A 96 29.03 3.87 -9.22
C PHE A 96 29.29 4.71 -10.48
N THR A 97 29.92 4.10 -11.47
CA THR A 97 30.17 4.70 -12.78
C THR A 97 28.85 5.02 -13.50
N GLU A 98 28.86 6.01 -14.40
CA GLU A 98 27.68 6.39 -15.18
C GLU A 98 27.00 5.22 -15.92
N HIS A 99 27.78 4.22 -16.34
CA HIS A 99 27.25 3.03 -17.01
C HIS A 99 26.70 1.96 -16.05
N SER A 100 27.20 1.86 -14.81
CA SER A 100 26.81 0.82 -13.87
C SER A 100 25.68 1.26 -12.92
N ALA A 101 25.56 2.56 -12.61
CA ALA A 101 24.53 3.08 -11.73
C ALA A 101 23.09 2.86 -12.24
N PRO A 102 22.77 3.04 -13.54
CA PRO A 102 21.43 2.75 -14.06
C PRO A 102 21.06 1.27 -13.95
N LEU A 103 22.01 0.38 -14.29
CA LEU A 103 21.81 -1.07 -14.23
C LEU A 103 21.57 -1.53 -12.78
N ALA A 104 22.36 -1.02 -11.83
CA ALA A 104 22.19 -1.31 -10.41
C ALA A 104 20.84 -0.78 -9.88
N ASN A 105 20.41 0.42 -10.29
CA ASN A 105 19.10 0.95 -9.92
C ASN A 105 17.93 0.11 -10.46
N CYS A 106 18.04 -0.37 -11.71
CA CYS A 106 17.06 -1.30 -12.28
C CYS A 106 16.99 -2.62 -11.48
N LEU A 107 18.14 -3.17 -11.08
CA LEU A 107 18.19 -4.39 -10.26
C LEU A 107 17.53 -4.17 -8.89
N SER A 108 17.77 -3.01 -8.27
CA SER A 108 17.10 -2.62 -7.04
C SER A 108 15.58 -2.50 -7.22
N GLY A 109 15.12 -1.89 -8.32
CA GLY A 109 13.70 -1.84 -8.67
C GLY A 109 13.05 -3.23 -8.80
N LEU A 110 13.71 -4.15 -9.52
CA LEU A 110 13.26 -5.53 -9.67
C LEU A 110 13.15 -6.26 -8.32
N SER A 111 14.13 -6.06 -7.43
CA SER A 111 14.10 -6.65 -6.09
C SER A 111 12.91 -6.14 -5.27
N GLY A 112 12.55 -4.85 -5.41
CA GLY A 112 11.37 -4.27 -4.78
C GLY A 112 10.07 -4.88 -5.31
N THR A 113 9.95 -5.06 -6.63
CA THR A 113 8.77 -5.69 -7.25
C THR A 113 8.60 -7.17 -6.83
N LEU A 114 9.70 -7.92 -6.76
CA LEU A 114 9.69 -9.29 -6.25
C LEU A 114 9.30 -9.33 -4.76
N GLY A 115 9.85 -8.40 -3.97
CA GLY A 115 9.43 -8.19 -2.58
C GLY A 115 7.93 -7.93 -2.44
N ALA A 116 7.33 -7.17 -3.35
CA ALA A 116 5.90 -6.83 -3.31
C ALA A 116 5.04 -8.03 -3.58
N THR A 117 5.47 -8.84 -4.54
CA THR A 117 4.81 -10.09 -4.87
C THR A 117 4.83 -11.03 -3.67
N VAL A 118 6.00 -11.24 -3.05
CA VAL A 118 6.15 -12.12 -1.87
C VAL A 118 5.37 -11.58 -0.66
N SER A 119 5.43 -10.27 -0.41
CA SER A 119 4.71 -9.61 0.67
C SER A 119 3.20 -9.77 0.55
N THR A 120 2.66 -9.67 -0.67
CA THR A 120 1.22 -9.87 -0.93
C THR A 120 0.76 -11.27 -0.55
N PHE A 121 1.60 -12.30 -0.69
CA PHE A 121 1.29 -13.65 -0.21
C PHE A 121 1.53 -13.83 1.30
N ALA A 122 2.48 -13.10 1.88
CA ALA A 122 2.83 -13.21 3.29
C ALA A 122 1.85 -12.47 4.22
N ILE A 123 1.19 -11.43 3.72
CA ILE A 123 0.32 -10.54 4.52
C ILE A 123 -0.89 -11.29 5.13
N ASP A 124 -1.37 -12.34 4.45
CA ASP A 124 -2.53 -13.13 4.89
C ASP A 124 -2.29 -13.89 6.21
N ARG A 125 -1.03 -13.98 6.67
CA ARG A 125 -0.67 -14.75 7.87
C ARG A 125 -0.35 -13.93 9.12
N ILE A 126 -0.09 -12.62 9.01
CA ILE A 126 0.52 -11.87 10.13
C ILE A 126 -0.35 -10.69 10.57
N GLY A 127 -0.54 -10.56 11.89
CA GLY A 127 -1.42 -9.55 12.49
C GLY A 127 -1.07 -8.11 12.15
N ARG A 128 -2.09 -7.31 11.82
CA ARG A 128 -2.02 -5.96 11.23
C ARG A 128 -1.26 -4.90 12.06
N ARG A 129 -1.30 -4.95 13.39
CA ARG A 129 -0.65 -3.94 14.26
C ARG A 129 0.85 -4.18 14.44
N ALA A 130 1.25 -5.44 14.60
CA ALA A 130 2.63 -5.82 14.78
C ALA A 130 3.45 -5.57 13.50
N LEU A 131 2.85 -5.83 12.32
CA LEU A 131 3.53 -5.53 11.07
C LEU A 131 3.83 -4.04 10.93
N VAL A 132 2.84 -3.17 11.11
CA VAL A 132 3.01 -1.73 10.87
C VAL A 132 4.07 -1.12 11.79
N LEU A 133 4.08 -1.49 13.08
CA LEU A 133 5.08 -0.98 14.01
C LEU A 133 6.47 -1.58 13.77
N GLY A 134 6.55 -2.90 13.53
CA GLY A 134 7.82 -3.57 13.26
C GLY A 134 8.46 -3.08 11.95
N SER A 135 7.65 -2.92 10.91
CA SER A 135 8.11 -2.46 9.61
C SER A 135 8.55 -1.00 9.65
N LEU A 136 7.88 -0.15 10.45
CA LEU A 136 8.29 1.25 10.65
C LEU A 136 9.64 1.36 11.39
N LEU A 137 9.86 0.56 12.43
CA LEU A 137 11.12 0.54 13.17
C LEU A 137 12.28 0.03 12.29
N LEU A 138 12.05 -1.03 11.52
CA LEU A 138 13.02 -1.56 10.57
C LEU A 138 13.34 -0.53 9.48
N LEU A 139 12.33 0.15 8.94
CA LEU A 139 12.50 1.20 7.93
C LEU A 139 13.33 2.36 8.46
N ALA A 140 13.04 2.81 9.68
CA ALA A 140 13.81 3.87 10.34
C ALA A 140 15.27 3.45 10.57
N GLY A 141 15.51 2.20 11.02
CA GLY A 141 16.86 1.67 11.21
C GLY A 141 17.66 1.59 9.92
N VAL A 142 17.05 1.05 8.85
CA VAL A 142 17.70 0.93 7.55
C VAL A 142 17.99 2.30 6.93
N ASN A 143 17.04 3.24 6.99
CA ASN A 143 17.28 4.60 6.48
C ASN A 143 18.43 5.30 7.24
N THR A 144 18.45 5.19 8.58
CA THR A 144 19.54 5.75 9.39
C THR A 144 20.88 5.13 9.01
N LEU A 145 20.92 3.82 8.76
CA LEU A 145 22.14 3.12 8.34
C LEU A 145 22.57 3.51 6.92
N MET A 146 21.64 3.73 5.98
CA MET A 146 21.97 4.28 4.66
C MET A 146 22.60 5.67 4.78
N MET A 147 22.06 6.53 5.65
CA MET A 147 22.60 7.87 5.87
C MET A 147 24.03 7.83 6.45
N ILE A 148 24.30 6.92 7.39
CA ILE A 148 25.65 6.71 7.95
C ILE A 148 26.62 6.22 6.87
N LEU A 149 26.19 5.28 6.01
CA LEU A 149 27.03 4.75 4.91
C LEU A 149 27.41 5.84 3.91
N VAL A 150 26.48 6.73 3.55
CA VAL A 150 26.76 7.87 2.67
C VAL A 150 27.78 8.83 3.31
N TYR A 151 27.62 9.14 4.59
CA TYR A 151 28.58 9.98 5.33
C TYR A 151 29.96 9.35 5.41
N CYS A 152 30.04 8.03 5.64
CA CYS A 152 31.29 7.30 5.68
C CYS A 152 31.97 7.19 4.30
N PHE A 153 31.18 7.11 3.23
CA PHE A 153 31.68 7.17 1.86
C PHE A 153 32.34 8.52 1.55
N ASP A 154 31.71 9.64 1.94
CA ASP A 154 32.27 10.97 1.72
C ASP A 154 33.64 11.14 2.42
N ALA A 155 33.76 10.56 3.63
CA ALA A 155 35.00 10.62 4.42
C ALA A 155 36.13 9.70 3.90
N THR A 156 35.81 8.51 3.37
CA THR A 156 36.82 7.48 3.06
C THR A 156 37.02 7.21 1.56
N LYS A 157 36.06 7.60 0.72
CA LYS A 157 36.00 7.36 -0.74
C LYS A 157 36.28 5.93 -1.18
N GLN A 158 36.03 4.95 -0.32
CA GLN A 158 36.30 3.55 -0.64
C GLN A 158 35.14 2.90 -1.41
N SER A 159 35.46 2.24 -2.53
CA SER A 159 34.48 1.66 -3.44
C SER A 159 33.66 0.50 -2.86
N TRP A 160 34.13 -0.18 -1.80
CA TRP A 160 33.38 -1.28 -1.18
C TRP A 160 32.11 -0.79 -0.45
N ILE A 161 32.10 0.46 0.04
CA ILE A 161 30.96 1.06 0.74
C ILE A 161 29.76 1.21 -0.21
N GLY A 162 29.99 1.45 -1.50
CA GLY A 162 28.95 1.50 -2.52
C GLY A 162 28.19 0.17 -2.69
N TRP A 163 28.90 -0.97 -2.61
CA TRP A 163 28.28 -2.30 -2.66
C TRP A 163 27.47 -2.60 -1.38
N CYS A 164 27.97 -2.20 -0.21
CA CYS A 164 27.22 -2.29 1.04
C CYS A 164 25.95 -1.44 1.02
N PHE A 165 26.02 -0.22 0.47
CA PHE A 165 24.87 0.64 0.28
C PHE A 165 23.86 0.02 -0.70
N LEU A 166 24.32 -0.55 -1.82
CA LEU A 166 23.45 -1.22 -2.80
C LEU A 166 22.69 -2.40 -2.16
N LEU A 167 23.37 -3.21 -1.36
CA LEU A 167 22.75 -4.31 -0.62
C LEU A 167 21.71 -3.79 0.38
N LEU A 168 22.05 -2.71 1.10
CA LEU A 168 21.11 -2.08 2.02
C LEU A 168 19.92 -1.43 1.32
N PHE A 169 20.12 -0.92 0.10
CA PHE A 169 19.10 -0.28 -0.72
C PHE A 169 18.10 -1.31 -1.25
N ILE A 170 18.61 -2.48 -1.67
CA ILE A 170 17.80 -3.65 -2.00
C ILE A 170 17.00 -4.10 -0.77
N ALA A 171 17.65 -4.19 0.40
CA ALA A 171 16.99 -4.56 1.65
C ALA A 171 15.91 -3.53 2.05
N PHE A 172 16.17 -2.23 1.85
CA PHE A 172 15.20 -1.15 2.09
C PHE A 172 13.96 -1.32 1.20
N LEU A 173 14.14 -1.53 -0.11
CA LEU A 173 13.02 -1.72 -1.03
C LEU A 173 12.24 -3.00 -0.72
N PHE A 174 12.92 -4.07 -0.34
CA PHE A 174 12.29 -5.31 0.09
C PHE A 174 11.50 -5.14 1.40
N LEU A 175 12.07 -4.45 2.40
CA LEU A 175 11.40 -4.16 3.67
C LEU A 175 10.24 -3.18 3.51
N PHE A 176 10.39 -2.16 2.68
CA PHE A 176 9.31 -1.25 2.32
C PHE A 176 8.19 -2.01 1.62
N SER A 177 8.55 -3.00 0.81
CA SER A 177 7.57 -3.85 0.18
C SER A 177 6.87 -4.81 1.16
N HIS A 178 7.55 -5.19 2.24
CA HIS A 178 6.98 -5.90 3.38
C HIS A 178 6.20 -5.00 4.32
N LEU A 179 6.23 -3.67 4.14
CA LEU A 179 5.30 -2.76 4.79
C LEU A 179 3.92 -3.12 4.21
N PRO A 180 3.03 -3.77 4.98
CA PRO A 180 1.71 -4.02 4.48
C PRO A 180 1.02 -2.66 4.47
N GLU A 181 0.99 -2.01 3.32
CA GLU A 181 -0.11 -1.09 3.11
C GLU A 181 -1.37 -1.89 3.40
N THR A 182 -2.21 -1.34 4.29
CA THR A 182 -3.37 -2.05 4.78
C THR A 182 -4.43 -2.12 3.68
N LYS A 183 -4.21 -2.99 2.70
CA LYS A 183 -5.11 -3.26 1.60
C LYS A 183 -5.51 -4.71 1.77
N GLY A 184 -6.47 -4.93 2.65
CA GLY A 184 -6.93 -6.30 2.96
C GLY A 184 -8.11 -6.40 3.89
N ARG A 185 -8.49 -5.34 4.62
CA ARG A 185 -9.76 -5.32 5.36
C ARG A 185 -10.60 -4.13 4.91
N THR A 186 -11.70 -4.44 4.24
CA THR A 186 -12.76 -3.49 3.90
C THR A 186 -13.20 -2.74 5.16
N THR A 187 -13.57 -1.47 5.00
CA THR A 187 -14.07 -0.61 6.08
C THR A 187 -15.16 -1.29 6.92
N THR A 188 -15.92 -2.21 6.32
CA THR A 188 -16.90 -3.09 6.96
C THR A 188 -16.31 -3.96 8.08
N GLU A 189 -15.16 -4.60 7.89
CA GLU A 189 -14.51 -5.40 8.93
C GLU A 189 -13.93 -4.54 10.06
N ILE A 190 -13.45 -3.33 9.72
CA ILE A 190 -12.92 -2.39 10.72
C ILE A 190 -14.06 -1.84 11.59
N THR A 191 -15.21 -1.52 10.97
CA THR A 191 -16.42 -1.09 11.69
C THR A 191 -17.04 -2.24 12.50
N ALA A 192 -17.04 -3.47 11.99
CA ALA A 192 -17.52 -4.65 12.71
C ALA A 192 -16.66 -4.97 13.95
N MET A 193 -15.33 -4.88 13.81
CA MET A 193 -14.40 -5.04 14.94
C MET A 193 -14.49 -3.93 15.98
N LEU A 194 -14.76 -2.69 15.56
CA LEU A 194 -14.92 -1.55 16.47
C LEU A 194 -16.28 -1.53 17.19
N ASN A 195 -17.33 -2.07 16.55
CA ASN A 195 -18.66 -2.19 17.15
C ASN A 195 -18.85 -3.46 17.99
N GLY A 196 -17.81 -4.28 18.18
CA GLY A 196 -17.86 -5.46 19.06
C GLY A 196 -18.71 -6.63 18.56
N ASN A 197 -19.23 -6.57 17.32
CA ASN A 197 -19.98 -7.67 16.73
C ASN A 197 -19.01 -8.59 15.99
N THR A 198 -18.64 -9.68 16.65
CA THR A 198 -18.04 -10.84 16.00
C THR A 198 -19.06 -11.44 15.03
N LEU A 199 -18.86 -11.25 13.73
CA LEU A 199 -19.55 -12.02 12.70
C LEU A 199 -19.10 -13.48 12.86
N LYS A 200 -20.05 -14.35 13.21
CA LYS A 200 -19.91 -15.81 13.15
C LYS A 200 -20.09 -16.28 11.71
#